data_AF-A0A554R0E0-F1
#
_entry.id   AF-A0A554R0E0-F1
#
_cell.length_a   1.000
_cell.length_b   1.000
_cell.length_c   1.000
_cell.angle_alpha   90.00
_cell.angle_beta   90.00
_cell.angle_gamma   90.00
#
_symmetry.space_group_name_H-M   'P 1'
#
loop_
_entity.id
_entity.type
_entity.pdbx_description
1 polymer ?
#
loop_
_entity_poly.entity_id
_entity_poly.type
_entity_poly.pdbx_seq_one_letter_code
_entity_poly.pdbx_strand_id
1 'polypeptide(L)'
;MTQWTFVNTDHHQFVVGARDADTLAVKQSGALLEVGSGFAIVLTGTAYGPVEVELTVLAAEPDTSEITEWEVVEKALLRIESSA
;
A
#
# COMPACT_ATOMS: atom_id res chain seq x y z
N MET A 1 10.48 6.64 9.99
CA MET A 1 11.19 5.34 10.08
C MET A 1 11.05 4.67 8.74
N THR A 2 12.14 4.12 8.21
CA THR A 2 12.19 3.47 6.89
C THR A 2 12.57 2.01 7.05
N GLN A 3 11.87 1.12 6.36
CA GLN A 3 12.12 -0.31 6.36
C GLN A 3 12.04 -0.87 4.94
N TRP A 4 12.99 -1.72 4.58
CA TRP A 4 13.01 -2.50 3.36
C TRP A 4 12.57 -3.94 3.63
N THR A 5 11.79 -4.53 2.73
CA THR A 5 11.37 -5.92 2.83
C THR A 5 11.02 -6.52 1.47
N PHE A 6 10.88 -7.85 1.41
CA PHE A 6 10.33 -8.54 0.25
C PHE A 6 8.94 -9.07 0.59
N VAL A 7 7.98 -8.77 -0.28
CA VAL A 7 6.60 -9.25 -0.19
C VAL A 7 6.32 -10.12 -1.40
N ASN A 8 5.66 -11.26 -1.21
CA ASN A 8 5.20 -12.05 -2.35
C ASN A 8 3.92 -11.44 -2.89
N THR A 9 3.96 -11.12 -4.18
CA THR A 9 2.78 -10.74 -4.96
C THR A 9 2.04 -11.99 -5.40
N ASP A 10 0.72 -11.91 -5.37
CA ASP A 10 -0.20 -12.94 -5.85
C ASP A 10 -1.26 -12.29 -6.72
N HIS A 11 -1.42 -12.74 -7.97
CA HIS A 11 -2.36 -12.16 -8.95
C HIS A 11 -2.23 -10.63 -9.10
N HIS A 12 -1.01 -10.13 -9.30
CA HIS A 12 -0.73 -8.68 -9.47
C HIS A 12 -0.97 -7.82 -8.24
N GLN A 13 -1.10 -8.40 -7.05
CA GLN A 13 -1.36 -7.63 -5.84
C GLN A 13 -0.68 -8.18 -4.59
N PHE A 14 -0.50 -7.29 -3.62
CA PHE A 14 -0.23 -7.66 -2.22
C PHE A 14 -0.98 -6.70 -1.29
N VAL A 15 -1.12 -7.07 -0.02
CA VAL A 15 -1.91 -6.32 0.96
C VAL A 15 -1.03 -5.76 2.07
N VAL A 16 -1.26 -4.49 2.43
CA VAL A 16 -0.72 -3.85 3.62
C VAL A 16 -1.89 -3.47 4.52
N GLY A 17 -1.91 -3.95 5.76
CA GLY A 17 -3.01 -3.67 6.67
C GLY A 17 -2.98 -4.48 7.97
N ALA A 18 -4.07 -4.35 8.74
CA ALA A 18 -4.30 -5.17 9.91
C ALA A 18 -4.51 -6.65 9.52
N ARG A 19 -4.07 -7.57 10.38
CA ARG A 19 -4.12 -9.01 10.10
C ARG A 19 -5.54 -9.57 9.99
N ASP A 20 -6.50 -8.90 10.61
CA ASP A 20 -7.91 -9.26 10.71
C ASP A 20 -8.82 -8.35 9.85
N ALA A 21 -8.23 -7.51 9.00
CA ALA A 21 -8.99 -6.69 8.07
C ALA A 21 -9.73 -7.57 7.04
N ASP A 22 -11.01 -7.26 6.79
CA ASP A 22 -11.78 -7.86 5.70
C ASP A 22 -11.32 -7.25 4.36
N THR A 23 -10.33 -7.89 3.73
CA THR A 23 -9.71 -7.41 2.49
C THR A 23 -10.63 -7.45 1.27
N LEU A 24 -11.84 -8.03 1.40
CA LEU A 24 -12.86 -8.02 0.34
C LEU A 24 -13.75 -6.78 0.41
N ALA A 25 -13.77 -6.07 1.55
CA ALA A 25 -14.59 -4.89 1.78
C ALA A 25 -13.92 -3.60 1.26
N VAL A 26 -13.56 -3.56 -0.02
CA VAL A 26 -12.97 -2.39 -0.69
C VAL A 26 -13.98 -1.24 -0.70
N LYS A 27 -13.50 -0.03 -0.37
CA LYS A 27 -14.29 1.22 -0.30
C LYS A 27 -13.87 2.27 -1.32
N GLN A 28 -12.61 2.22 -1.76
CA GLN A 28 -12.03 3.10 -2.77
C GLN A 28 -11.13 2.28 -3.68
N SER A 29 -11.26 2.45 -4.99
CA SER A 29 -10.35 1.87 -5.99
C SER A 29 -9.68 2.98 -6.79
N GLY A 30 -8.41 2.80 -7.09
CA GLY A 30 -7.61 3.62 -7.99
C GLY A 30 -6.79 2.75 -8.95
N ALA A 31 -5.72 3.31 -9.49
CA ALA A 31 -4.88 2.64 -10.47
C ALA A 31 -3.79 1.78 -9.83
N LEU A 32 -3.27 2.21 -8.68
CA LEU A 32 -2.24 1.52 -7.90
C LEU A 32 -2.78 0.97 -6.57
N LEU A 33 -3.83 1.57 -6.02
CA LEU A 33 -4.31 1.23 -4.68
C LEU A 33 -5.80 0.91 -4.71
N GLU A 34 -6.19 -0.11 -3.95
CA GLU A 34 -7.55 -0.28 -3.47
C GLU A 34 -7.56 -0.25 -1.95
N VAL A 35 -8.48 0.50 -1.34
CA VAL A 35 -8.46 0.77 0.10
C VAL A 35 -9.80 0.41 0.72
N GLY A 36 -9.74 -0.32 1.83
CA GLY A 36 -10.88 -0.57 2.72
C GLY A 36 -10.58 -0.12 4.14
N SER A 37 -11.41 -0.57 5.09
CA SER A 37 -11.14 -0.30 6.51
C SER A 37 -9.96 -1.14 6.99
N GLY A 38 -8.87 -0.49 7.40
CA GLY A 38 -7.70 -1.17 7.98
C GLY A 38 -6.76 -1.87 6.98
N PHE A 39 -7.01 -1.79 5.68
CA PHE A 39 -6.10 -2.33 4.66
C PHE A 39 -6.03 -1.47 3.38
N ALA A 40 -4.91 -1.60 2.68
CA ALA A 40 -4.72 -1.21 1.29
C ALA A 40 -4.17 -2.40 0.49
N ILE A 41 -4.78 -2.69 -0.65
CA ILE A 41 -4.25 -3.56 -1.69
C ILE A 41 -3.37 -2.70 -2.58
N VAL A 42 -2.14 -3.15 -2.83
CA VAL A 42 -1.21 -2.53 -3.77
C VAL A 42 -1.20 -3.36 -5.05
N LEU A 43 -1.55 -2.73 -6.16
CA LEU A 43 -1.52 -3.31 -7.49
C LEU A 43 -0.14 -3.14 -8.12
N THR A 44 0.37 -4.18 -8.75
CA THR A 44 1.73 -4.22 -9.30
C THR A 44 1.77 -4.87 -10.68
N GLY A 45 2.78 -4.53 -11.48
CA GLY A 45 3.04 -5.21 -12.76
C GLY A 45 3.50 -6.67 -12.60
N THR A 46 3.96 -7.08 -11.41
CA THR A 46 4.45 -8.44 -11.14
C THR A 46 3.27 -9.37 -10.84
N ALA A 47 3.04 -10.39 -11.67
CA ALA A 47 1.90 -11.30 -11.47
C ALA A 47 2.06 -12.17 -10.21
N TYR A 48 3.20 -12.83 -10.06
CA TYR A 48 3.53 -13.72 -8.96
C TYR A 48 5.02 -13.64 -8.63
N GLY A 49 5.36 -13.59 -7.35
CA GLY A 49 6.75 -13.63 -6.88
C GLY A 49 7.13 -12.43 -6.00
N PRO A 50 8.41 -12.38 -5.57
CA PRO A 50 8.85 -11.36 -4.63
C PRO A 50 8.93 -10.00 -5.31
N VAL A 51 8.42 -8.99 -4.62
CA VAL A 51 8.66 -7.57 -4.90
C VAL A 51 9.37 -6.95 -3.71
N GLU A 52 10.34 -6.10 -3.98
CA GLU A 52 11.01 -5.30 -2.94
C GLU A 52 10.15 -4.09 -2.61
N VAL A 53 9.94 -3.83 -1.33
CA VAL A 53 9.08 -2.76 -0.82
C VAL A 53 9.85 -1.94 0.21
N GLU A 54 9.86 -0.63 0.00
CA GLU A 54 10.26 0.35 1.01
C GLU A 54 9.01 0.93 1.68
N LEU A 55 8.94 0.83 3.00
CA LEU A 55 7.92 1.48 3.81
C LEU A 55 8.56 2.60 4.63
N THR A 56 8.11 3.82 4.40
CA THR A 56 8.55 4.99 5.15
C THR A 56 7.38 5.66 5.85
N VAL A 57 7.43 5.69 7.19
CA VAL A 57 6.47 6.43 8.02
C VAL A 57 6.99 7.84 8.26
N LEU A 58 6.23 8.82 7.77
CA LEU A 58 6.53 10.25 7.83
C LEU A 58 5.61 10.97 8.82
N ALA A 59 6.13 12.02 9.46
CA ALA A 59 5.36 12.86 10.38
C ALA A 59 4.53 13.94 9.66
N ALA A 60 4.82 14.18 8.39
CA ALA A 60 4.15 15.13 7.51
C ALA A 60 4.03 14.52 6.10
N GLU A 61 3.31 15.20 5.21
CA GLU A 61 3.25 14.81 3.81
C GLU A 61 4.67 14.82 3.19
N PRO A 62 5.04 13.80 2.39
CA PRO A 62 6.34 13.76 1.73
C PRO A 62 6.54 15.00 0.85
N ASP A 63 7.78 15.46 0.73
CA ASP A 63 8.11 16.48 -0.27
C ASP A 63 7.96 15.85 -1.65
N THR A 64 7.16 16.48 -2.51
CA THR A 64 6.97 16.03 -3.90
C THR A 64 8.27 15.92 -4.69
N SER A 65 9.34 16.63 -4.28
CA SER A 65 10.67 16.50 -4.88
C SER A 65 11.29 15.12 -4.65
N GLU A 66 10.89 14.39 -3.60
CA GLU A 66 11.39 13.06 -3.26
C GLU A 66 10.77 11.95 -4.13
N ILE A 67 9.69 12.24 -4.86
CA ILE A 67 8.96 11.26 -5.68
C ILE A 67 8.94 11.64 -7.18
N THR A 68 9.76 12.62 -7.60
CA THR A 68 9.79 13.06 -9.00
C THR A 68 10.26 12.01 -10.00
N GLU A 69 11.01 11.01 -9.54
CA GLU A 69 11.52 9.92 -10.36
C GLU A 69 10.54 8.72 -10.46
N TRP A 70 9.42 8.78 -9.73
CA TRP A 70 8.45 7.68 -9.70
C TRP A 70 7.61 7.69 -10.96
N GLU A 71 7.44 6.50 -11.56
CA GLU A 71 6.66 6.33 -12.79
C GLU A 71 5.17 6.64 -12.57
N VAL A 72 4.63 6.21 -11.43
CA VAL A 72 3.23 6.42 -11.06
C VAL A 72 3.15 6.73 -9.56
N VAL A 73 2.35 7.72 -9.21
CA VAL A 73 2.10 8.13 -7.82
C VAL A 73 0.59 8.14 -7.59
N GLU A 74 0.17 7.52 -6.49
CA GLU A 74 -1.22 7.55 -6.06
C GLU A 74 -1.32 7.87 -4.57
N LYS A 75 -2.38 8.60 -4.19
CA LYS A 75 -2.70 8.95 -2.81
C LYS A 75 -4.09 8.44 -2.46
N ALA A 76 -4.18 7.69 -1.37
CA ALA A 76 -5.44 7.22 -0.81
C ALA A 76 -5.48 7.48 0.71
N LEU A 77 -6.69 7.60 1.26
CA LEU A 77 -6.89 7.79 2.70
C LEU A 77 -7.27 6.46 3.35
N LEU A 78 -6.32 5.88 4.08
CA LEU A 78 -6.56 4.70 4.88
C LEU A 78 -7.11 5.08 6.26
N ARG A 79 -8.27 4.53 6.63
CA ARG A 79 -8.76 4.59 8.01
C ARG A 79 -8.31 3.34 8.74
N ILE A 80 -7.48 3.52 9.76
CA ILE A 80 -7.06 2.46 10.67
C ILE A 80 -7.92 2.58 11.92
N GLU A 81 -8.79 1.60 12.14
CA GLU A 81 -9.52 1.49 13.40
C GLU A 81 -8.61 0.72 14.37
N SER A 82 -8.17 1.36 15.46
CA SER A 82 -7.46 0.63 16.51
C SER A 82 -8.49 -0.19 17.29
N SER A 83 -8.33 -1.51 17.32
CA SER A 83 -8.94 -2.29 18.40
C SER A 83 -8.37 -1.79 19.73
N ALA A 84 -9.24 -1.36 20.64
CA ALA A 84 -8.90 -1.11 22.03
C ALA A 84 -8.53 -2.42 22.76
#